data_AF-A0AA37IFN4-F1
#
_entry.id   AF-A0AA37IFN4-F1
#
_cell.length_a   1.000
_cell.length_b   1.000
_cell.length_c   1.000
_cell.angle_alpha   90.00
_cell.angle_beta   90.00
_cell.angle_gamma   90.00
#
_symmetry.space_group_name_H-M   'P 1'
#
loop_
_entity.id
_entity.type
_entity.pdbx_description
1 polymer ?
#
loop_
_entity_poly.entity_id
_entity_poly.type
_entity_poly.pdbx_seq_one_letter_code
_entity_poly.pdbx_strand_id
1 'polypeptide(L)' 'MSNQVLKVIAHAPGSPGQFSELAAQVREATGAACVALIVVDAAGNGGYSIAGPLEAQLSIPPTLEEVALQLRSQLASSIQ' A
#
# COMPACT_ATOMS: atom_id res chain seq x y z
N MET A 1 13.11 -21.74 15.13
CA MET A 1 12.65 -20.93 13.99
C MET A 1 12.28 -19.57 14.55
N SER A 2 13.10 -18.55 14.30
CA SER A 2 12.84 -17.21 14.83
C SER A 2 11.59 -16.66 14.16
N ASN A 3 10.58 -16.28 14.95
CA ASN A 3 9.39 -15.58 14.49
C ASN A 3 9.82 -14.23 13.93
N GLN A 4 10.05 -14.17 12.62
CA GLN A 4 10.39 -12.93 11.95
C GLN A 4 9.10 -12.12 11.83
N VAL A 5 8.94 -11.12 12.69
CA VAL A 5 7.79 -10.21 12.66
C VAL A 5 7.91 -9.40 11.36
N LEU A 6 6.95 -9.61 10.45
CA LEU A 6 6.82 -8.81 9.23
C LEU A 6 6.73 -7.34 9.61
N LYS A 7 7.70 -6.53 9.14
CA LYS A 7 7.75 -5.11 9.48
C LYS A 7 7.24 -4.31 8.29
N VAL A 8 5.95 -3.98 8.31
CA VAL A 8 5.40 -2.94 7.44
C VAL A 8 5.59 -1.61 8.12
N ILE A 9 6.35 -0.69 7.51
CA ILE A 9 6.50 0.67 8.00
C ILE A 9 5.51 1.56 7.25
N ALA A 10 4.44 1.95 7.94
CA ALA A 10 3.52 2.98 7.46
C ALA A 10 3.94 4.34 8.04
N HIS A 11 4.15 5.32 7.17
CA HIS A 11 4.34 6.71 7.59
C HIS A 11 2.98 7.38 7.77
N ALA A 12 2.92 8.36 8.69
CA ALA A 12 1.72 9.17 8.87
C ALA A 12 1.35 9.88 7.55
N PRO A 13 0.06 10.00 7.23
CA PRO A 13 -0.40 10.78 6.08
C PRO A 13 0.23 12.19 6.07
N GLY A 14 0.64 12.64 4.89
CA GLY A 14 1.31 13.93 4.71
C GLY A 14 2.81 13.96 5.05
N SER A 15 3.40 12.86 5.56
CA SER A 15 4.86 12.75 5.73
C SER A 15 5.50 12.04 4.54
N PRO A 16 6.61 12.57 3.97
CA PRO A 16 7.36 11.86 2.94
C PRO A 16 7.88 10.51 3.45
N GLY A 17 7.65 9.45 2.68
CA GLY A 17 8.19 8.11 2.88
C GLY A 17 9.22 7.75 1.81
N GLN A 18 9.86 6.59 1.96
CA GLN A 18 10.91 6.09 1.06
C GLN A 18 10.51 6.08 -0.43
N PHE A 19 9.22 5.90 -0.73
CA PHE A 19 8.71 5.79 -2.10
C PHE A 19 7.81 6.97 -2.50
N SER A 20 7.85 8.09 -1.76
CA SER A 20 6.96 9.23 -2.02
C SER A 20 7.18 9.87 -3.39
N GLU A 21 8.42 9.96 -3.88
CA GLU A 21 8.70 10.49 -5.22
C GLU A 21 8.09 9.59 -6.31
N LEU A 22 8.26 8.27 -6.18
CA LEU A 22 7.67 7.32 -7.12
C LEU A 22 6.13 7.35 -7.06
N ALA A 23 5.55 7.50 -5.86
CA ALA A 23 4.09 7.62 -5.71
C ALA A 23 3.56 8.87 -6.42
N ALA A 24 4.29 9.99 -6.33
CA ALA A 24 3.95 11.22 -7.04
C ALA A 24 4.03 11.05 -8.56
N GLN A 25 5.10 10.41 -9.07
CA GLN A 25 5.25 10.12 -10.50
C GLN A 25 4.14 9.23 -11.03
N VAL A 26 3.77 8.17 -10.30
CA VAL A 26 2.66 7.28 -10.70
C VAL A 26 1.33 8.04 -10.68
N ARG A 27 1.09 8.89 -9.68
CA ARG A 27 -0.11 9.74 -9.62
C ARG A 27 -0.20 10.66 -10.84
N GLU A 28 0.90 11.32 -11.19
CA GLU A 28 0.98 12.21 -12.36
C GLU A 28 0.77 11.44 -13.67
N ALA A 29 1.41 10.29 -13.83
CA ALA A 29 1.30 9.47 -15.03
C ALA A 29 -0.10 8.88 -15.25
N THR A 30 -0.83 8.63 -14.16
CA THR A 30 -2.18 8.01 -14.22
C THR A 30 -3.31 9.05 -14.18
N GLY A 31 -3.03 10.29 -13.80
CA GLY A 31 -4.05 11.30 -13.51
C GLY A 31 -4.92 10.96 -12.30
N ALA A 32 -4.50 10.01 -11.45
CA ALA A 32 -5.26 9.60 -10.29
C ALA A 32 -5.30 10.71 -9.23
N ALA A 33 -6.41 10.80 -8.49
CA ALA A 33 -6.51 11.75 -7.37
C ALA A 33 -5.58 11.38 -6.20
N CYS A 34 -5.36 10.08 -5.98
CA CYS A 34 -4.49 9.55 -4.92
C CYS A 34 -3.90 8.21 -5.36
N VAL A 35 -2.64 7.96 -5.01
CA VAL A 35 -1.94 6.70 -5.29
C VAL A 35 -1.30 6.19 -4.00
N ALA A 36 -1.52 4.91 -3.71
CA ALA A 36 -0.83 4.15 -2.68
C ALA A 36 0.16 3.17 -3.33
N LEU A 37 1.44 3.30 -3.00
CA LEU A 37 2.50 2.36 -3.39
C LEU A 37 2.79 1.44 -2.21
N ILE A 38 2.66 0.13 -2.46
CA ILE A 38 3.02 -0.94 -1.54
C ILE A 38 4.12 -1.75 -2.22
N VAL A 39 5.28 -1.83 -1.59
CA VAL A 39 6.40 -2.65 -2.05
C VAL A 39 6.56 -3.78 -1.05
N VAL A 40 6.64 -5.01 -1.55
CA VAL A 40 6.91 -6.21 -0.74
C VAL A 40 8.12 -6.91 -1.35
N ASP A 41 9.13 -7.18 -0.54
CA ASP A 41 10.33 -7.91 -0.97
C ASP A 41 10.14 -9.42 -0.86
N ALA A 42 11.11 -10.19 -1.37
CA ALA A 42 11.07 -11.65 -1.36
C ALA A 42 11.06 -12.27 0.05
N ALA A 43 11.49 -11.52 1.08
CA ALA A 43 11.45 -11.94 2.47
C ALA A 43 10.13 -11.54 3.17
N GLY A 44 9.19 -10.92 2.44
CA GLY A 44 7.92 -10.45 2.97
C GLY A 44 8.01 -9.13 3.75
N ASN A 45 9.17 -8.47 3.78
CA ASN A 45 9.23 -7.11 4.30
C ASN A 45 8.57 -6.18 3.30
N GLY A 46 8.02 -5.07 3.79
CA GLY A 46 7.42 -4.12 2.89
C GLY A 46 7.52 -2.69 3.36
N GLY A 47 7.31 -1.80 2.41
CA GLY A 47 7.21 -0.37 2.67
C GLY A 47 6.03 0.23 1.91
N TYR A 48 5.64 1.40 2.37
CA TYR A 48 4.43 2.08 1.94
C TYR A 48 4.70 3.56 1.71
N SER A 49 4.13 4.12 0.65
CA SER A 49 4.07 5.57 0.46
C SER A 49 2.80 5.94 -0.29
N ILE A 50 2.34 7.15 -0.04
CA ILE A 50 1.10 7.66 -0.60
C ILE A 50 1.33 9.06 -1.18
N ALA A 51 0.68 9.34 -2.31
CA ALA A 51 0.67 10.65 -2.95
C ALA A 51 -0.76 11.06 -3.25
N GLY A 52 -1.18 12.23 -2.79
CA GLY A 52 -2.58 12.69 -2.87
C GLY A 52 -2.81 13.86 -1.90
N PRO A 53 -3.91 14.62 -2.05
CA PRO A 53 -4.37 15.52 -1.00
C PRO A 53 -4.74 14.71 0.26
N LEU A 54 -4.59 15.30 1.45
CA LEU A 54 -4.77 14.59 2.73
C LEU A 54 -6.13 13.88 2.82
N GLU A 55 -7.19 14.53 2.35
CA GLU A 55 -8.55 14.01 2.34
C GLU A 55 -8.63 12.69 1.57
N ALA A 56 -7.95 12.61 0.42
CA ALA A 56 -7.88 11.38 -0.38
C ALA A 56 -6.87 10.37 0.19
N GLN A 57 -5.93 10.81 1.01
CA GLN A 57 -5.05 9.90 1.75
C GLN A 57 -5.79 9.17 2.88
N LEU A 58 -6.74 9.84 3.53
CA LEU A 58 -7.53 9.27 4.61
C LEU A 58 -8.43 8.11 4.17
N SER A 59 -8.81 8.04 2.88
CA SER A 59 -9.59 6.93 2.34
C SER A 59 -8.76 5.70 1.97
N ILE A 60 -7.43 5.80 1.86
CA ILE A 60 -6.60 4.67 1.40
C ILE A 60 -6.60 3.49 2.38
N PRO A 61 -6.44 3.66 3.71
CA PRO A 61 -6.43 2.52 4.63
C PRO A 61 -7.66 1.60 4.52
N PRO A 62 -8.92 2.10 4.56
CA PRO A 62 -10.08 1.23 4.39
C PRO A 62 -10.16 0.63 2.98
N THR A 63 -9.77 1.35 1.92
CA THR A 63 -9.71 0.79 0.56
C THR A 63 -8.71 -0.37 0.46
N LEU A 64 -7.54 -0.27 1.08
CA LEU A 64 -6.56 -1.35 1.08
C LEU A 64 -7.05 -2.57 1.86
N GLU A 65 -7.82 -2.37 2.93
CA GLU A 65 -8.44 -3.47 3.68
C GLU A 65 -9.47 -4.22 2.82
N GLU A 66 -10.32 -3.51 2.09
CA GLU A 66 -11.28 -4.09 1.15
C GLU A 66 -10.57 -4.87 0.03
N VAL A 67 -9.53 -4.28 -0.57
CA VAL A 67 -8.71 -4.96 -1.58
C VAL A 67 -8.09 -6.25 -1.03
N ALA A 68 -7.51 -6.20 0.17
CA ALA A 68 -6.94 -7.38 0.81
C ALA A 68 -7.99 -8.46 1.11
N LEU A 69 -9.20 -8.06 1.53
CA LEU A 69 -10.32 -8.98 1.76
C LEU A 69 -10.75 -9.67 0.45
N GLN A 70 -10.89 -8.92 -0.64
CA GLN A 70 -11.25 -9.46 -1.95
C GLN A 70 -10.19 -10.43 -2.48
N LEU A 71 -8.91 -10.06 -2.39
CA LEU A 71 -7.80 -10.93 -2.80
C LEU A 71 -7.80 -12.26 -2.03
N ARG A 72 -8.02 -12.22 -0.71
CA ARG A 72 -8.13 -13.44 0.11
C ARG A 72 -9.29 -14.34 -0.34
N SER A 73 -10.44 -13.75 -0.62
CA SER A 73 -11.61 -14.49 -1.12
C SER A 73 -11.31 -15.18 -2.45
N GLN A 74 -10.73 -14.45 -3.41
CA GLN A 74 -10.36 -14.97 -4.72
C GLN A 74 -9.31 -16.09 -4.66
N LEU A 75 -8.32 -15.96 -3.78
CA LEU A 75 -7.31 -17.00 -3.58
C LEU A 75 -7.92 -18.25 -2.93
N ALA A 76 -8.79 -18.08 -1.93
CA ALA A 76 -9.49 -19.20 -1.31
C ALA A 76 -10.35 -19.98 -2.31
N SER A 77 -11.02 -19.27 -3.24
CA SER A 77 -11.81 -19.92 -4.30
C SER A 77 -10.95 -20.56 -5.40
N SER A 78 -9.70 -20.13 -5.56
CA SER A 78 -8.78 -20.68 -6.58
C SER A 78 -8.01 -21.92 -6.09
N ILE A 79 -8.09 -22.25 -4.79
CA ILE A 79 -7.43 -23.42 -4.18
C ILE A 79 -8.41 -24.63 -4.09
N GLN A 80 -9.63 -24.50 -4.62
CA GLN A 80 -10.60 -25.60 -4.78
C GLN A 80 -10.61 -26.15 -6.20
#